data_AF-A0A0G0RGV5-F1
#
_entry.id   AF-A0A0G0RGV5-F1
#
_cell.length_a   1.000
_cell.length_b   1.000
_cell.length_c   1.000
_cell.angle_alpha   90.00
_cell.angle_beta   90.00
_cell.angle_gamma   90.00
#
_symmetry.space_group_name_H-M   'P 1'
#
loop_
_entity.id
_entity.type
_entity.pdbx_description
1 polymer ?
#
loop_
_entity_poly.entity_id
_entity_poly.type
_entity_poly.pdbx_seq_one_letter_code
_entity_poly.pdbx_strand_id
1 'polypeptide(L)'
;MTNQKFKTYSFYVEGMHCKSCGLVIEQELSDLSYVEFVHADTNKHIVTVTGDFEGVPQEELAKDFSVLLVEQGYTFSVEKPRGKSGARNLSDFKVAIPIAIGFALLFVLLQKIGIVNLVDASKMTYGTVFVIGIIASLSTCMAVVGGLVLSMSATFAKEGDRVRPQLLFHIGRIVSFFILGGVIGAVGSAFTLSTFASFALGLIIAIVMLLLGLNLLDVFQFTKRFQPAMPKFISKHALGVSKWNNALTPLLVGIVTFFLPCGFTQSMQIYTLSTGGFFTGGLTMLSFALGTLPVLALISFSSFSIKNSSKSGIFFKTAGLIVIMFAIFNLLNSLAVIGFLPPIFNF
;
A
#
# COMPACT_ATOMS: atom_id res chain seq x y z
N MET A 1 -50.21 1.06 -19.61
CA MET A 1 -48.86 0.96 -20.19
C MET A 1 -48.21 2.33 -20.09
N THR A 2 -47.62 2.65 -18.93
CA THR A 2 -46.89 3.90 -18.72
C THR A 2 -45.56 3.81 -19.47
N ASN A 3 -45.38 4.68 -20.44
CA ASN A 3 -44.19 4.77 -21.27
C ASN A 3 -43.06 5.39 -20.44
N GLN A 4 -42.42 4.61 -19.55
CA GLN A 4 -41.29 5.07 -18.74
C GLN A 4 -40.11 5.39 -19.67
N LYS A 5 -39.84 6.69 -19.85
CA LYS A 5 -38.70 7.16 -20.64
C LYS A 5 -37.45 7.05 -19.79
N PHE A 6 -36.78 5.90 -19.88
CA PHE A 6 -35.40 5.78 -19.39
C PHE A 6 -34.54 6.87 -20.05
N LYS A 7 -33.86 7.66 -19.23
CA LYS A 7 -32.91 8.67 -19.68
C LYS A 7 -31.51 8.26 -19.27
N THR A 8 -30.53 8.67 -20.06
CA THR A 8 -29.12 8.45 -19.77
C THR A 8 -28.47 9.79 -19.50
N TYR A 9 -27.82 9.90 -18.35
CA TYR A 9 -27.05 11.09 -17.95
C TYR A 9 -25.60 10.71 -17.68
N SER A 10 -24.69 11.65 -17.95
CA SER A 10 -23.27 11.50 -17.66
C SER A 10 -22.85 12.56 -16.64
N PHE A 11 -22.14 12.12 -15.61
CA PHE A 11 -21.67 12.96 -14.51
C PHE A 11 -20.16 12.88 -14.41
N TYR A 12 -19.51 14.01 -14.19
CA TYR A 12 -18.11 14.04 -13.76
C TYR A 12 -18.04 13.69 -12.28
N VAL A 13 -17.10 12.82 -11.91
CA VAL A 13 -16.95 12.38 -10.51
C VAL A 13 -15.56 12.67 -9.98
N GLU A 14 -15.48 13.46 -8.91
CA GLU A 14 -14.27 13.66 -8.13
C GLU A 14 -14.09 12.55 -7.10
N GLY A 15 -12.84 12.15 -6.81
CA GLY A 15 -12.51 11.05 -5.89
C GLY A 15 -12.25 9.70 -6.56
N MET A 16 -12.47 9.55 -7.88
CA MET A 16 -12.17 8.32 -8.61
C MET A 16 -10.67 8.18 -8.93
N HIS A 17 -9.90 7.57 -8.04
CA HIS A 17 -8.45 7.42 -8.20
C HIS A 17 -7.99 6.05 -8.73
N CYS A 18 -8.91 5.08 -8.80
CA CYS A 18 -8.62 3.67 -9.01
C CYS A 18 -9.74 2.94 -9.79
N LYS A 19 -9.44 1.81 -10.45
CA LYS A 19 -10.47 1.00 -11.13
C LYS A 19 -11.54 0.47 -10.17
N SER A 20 -11.14 0.13 -8.94
CA SER A 20 -12.08 -0.32 -7.89
C SER A 20 -13.05 0.76 -7.46
N CYS A 21 -12.66 2.03 -7.57
CA CYS A 21 -13.46 3.19 -7.22
C CYS A 21 -14.70 3.26 -8.13
N GLY A 22 -14.53 2.96 -9.42
CA GLY A 22 -15.65 2.86 -10.36
C GLY A 22 -16.60 1.70 -10.04
N LEU A 23 -16.08 0.57 -9.55
CA LEU A 23 -16.91 -0.58 -9.17
C LEU A 23 -17.78 -0.31 -7.94
N VAL A 24 -17.26 0.42 -6.94
CA VAL A 24 -18.02 0.83 -5.76
C VAL A 24 -19.18 1.73 -6.19
N ILE A 25 -18.90 2.74 -7.04
CA ILE A 25 -19.93 3.64 -7.55
C ILE A 25 -20.97 2.89 -8.39
N GLU A 26 -20.54 1.99 -9.29
CA GLU A 26 -21.43 1.15 -10.08
C GLU A 26 -22.36 0.34 -9.17
N GLN A 27 -21.84 -0.24 -8.09
CA GLN A 27 -22.64 -1.05 -7.16
C GLN A 27 -23.66 -0.20 -6.38
N GLU A 28 -23.21 0.86 -5.72
CA GLU A 28 -24.07 1.70 -4.86
C GLU A 28 -25.19 2.38 -5.66
N LEU A 29 -24.88 2.87 -6.87
CA LEU A 29 -25.90 3.49 -7.71
C LEU A 29 -26.84 2.46 -8.35
N SER A 30 -26.39 1.21 -8.58
CA SER A 30 -27.27 0.15 -9.10
C SER A 30 -28.25 -0.38 -8.06
N ASP A 31 -28.00 -0.16 -6.76
CA ASP A 31 -28.92 -0.53 -5.68
C ASP A 31 -30.13 0.43 -5.57
N LEU A 32 -30.11 1.57 -6.30
CA LEU A 32 -31.21 2.53 -6.34
C LEU A 32 -32.34 2.03 -7.25
N SER A 33 -33.56 1.99 -6.72
CA SER A 33 -34.73 1.42 -7.42
C SER A 33 -35.12 2.12 -8.73
N TYR A 34 -34.63 3.35 -8.94
CA TYR A 34 -34.89 4.16 -10.13
C TYR A 34 -33.73 4.16 -11.13
N VAL A 35 -32.68 3.38 -10.87
CA VAL A 35 -31.49 3.23 -11.73
C VAL A 35 -31.47 1.83 -12.33
N GLU A 36 -31.38 1.75 -13.66
CA GLU A 36 -31.37 0.48 -14.42
C GLU A 36 -29.94 0.04 -14.75
N PHE A 37 -29.07 1.00 -15.12
CA PHE A 37 -27.71 0.70 -15.52
C PHE A 37 -26.75 1.81 -15.11
N VAL A 38 -25.59 1.41 -14.59
CA VAL A 38 -24.51 2.31 -14.21
C VAL A 38 -23.21 1.83 -14.83
N HIS A 39 -22.46 2.76 -15.41
CA HIS A 39 -21.11 2.49 -15.88
C HIS A 39 -20.14 3.62 -15.51
N ALA A 40 -19.06 3.26 -14.82
CA ALA A 40 -18.01 4.18 -14.44
C ALA A 40 -16.79 4.04 -15.38
N ASP A 41 -16.50 5.11 -16.14
CA ASP A 41 -15.25 5.27 -16.87
C ASP A 41 -14.24 6.02 -15.97
N THR A 42 -13.45 5.24 -15.24
CA THR A 42 -12.42 5.77 -14.34
C THR A 42 -11.31 6.53 -15.07
N ASN A 43 -11.10 6.33 -16.38
CA ASN A 43 -10.09 7.07 -17.13
C ASN A 43 -10.56 8.48 -17.46
N LYS A 44 -11.85 8.62 -17.81
CA LYS A 44 -12.46 9.92 -18.13
C LYS A 44 -12.99 10.65 -16.90
N HIS A 45 -13.03 9.97 -15.77
CA HIS A 45 -13.65 10.45 -14.53
C HIS A 45 -15.15 10.74 -14.74
N ILE A 46 -15.82 9.88 -15.52
CA ILE A 46 -17.23 10.02 -15.88
C ILE A 46 -17.99 8.78 -15.44
N VAL A 47 -19.14 8.98 -14.81
CA VAL A 47 -20.12 7.93 -14.51
C VAL A 47 -21.36 8.19 -15.36
N THR A 48 -21.77 7.18 -16.11
CA THR A 48 -22.98 7.19 -16.92
C THR A 48 -24.05 6.41 -16.19
N VAL A 49 -25.19 7.04 -15.94
CA VAL A 49 -26.34 6.46 -15.21
C VAL A 49 -27.54 6.49 -16.13
N THR A 50 -28.19 5.34 -16.31
CA THR A 50 -29.43 5.17 -17.05
C THR A 50 -30.52 4.72 -16.08
N GLY A 51 -31.66 5.42 -16.08
CA GLY A 51 -32.74 5.18 -15.13
C GLY A 51 -34.02 5.92 -15.49
N ASP A 52 -35.08 5.64 -14.74
CA ASP A 52 -36.31 6.44 -14.78
C ASP A 52 -36.23 7.51 -13.70
N PHE A 53 -35.91 8.74 -14.10
CA PHE A 53 -35.68 9.84 -13.18
C PHE A 53 -36.90 10.74 -13.00
N GLU A 54 -38.10 10.34 -13.46
CA GLU A 54 -39.37 11.08 -13.27
C GLU A 54 -39.33 12.59 -13.67
N GLY A 55 -38.37 12.97 -14.52
CA GLY A 55 -38.18 14.37 -14.93
C GLY A 55 -37.28 15.22 -14.02
N VAL A 56 -36.65 14.64 -13.00
CA VAL A 56 -35.67 15.31 -12.13
C VAL A 56 -34.52 15.88 -12.99
N PRO A 57 -34.16 17.17 -12.81
CA PRO A 57 -33.05 17.80 -13.51
C PRO A 57 -31.71 17.09 -13.23
N GLN A 58 -30.82 17.11 -14.21
CA GLN A 58 -29.52 16.46 -14.11
C GLN A 58 -28.68 17.06 -12.95
N GLU A 59 -28.80 18.35 -12.67
CA GLU A 59 -28.10 19.03 -11.57
C GLU A 59 -28.56 18.58 -10.19
N GLU A 60 -29.82 18.21 -10.05
CA GLU A 60 -30.41 17.74 -8.80
C GLU A 60 -29.99 16.29 -8.55
N LEU A 61 -30.04 15.43 -9.57
CA LEU A 61 -29.48 14.07 -9.51
C LEU A 61 -27.99 14.07 -9.13
N ALA A 62 -27.20 15.01 -9.67
CA ALA A 62 -25.80 15.14 -9.29
C ALA A 62 -25.62 15.47 -7.80
N LYS A 63 -26.48 16.31 -7.22
CA LYS A 63 -26.46 16.61 -5.78
C LYS A 63 -26.86 15.38 -4.96
N ASP A 64 -27.90 14.67 -5.36
CA ASP A 64 -28.39 13.49 -4.64
C ASP A 64 -27.34 12.37 -4.62
N PHE A 65 -26.72 12.08 -5.77
CA PHE A 65 -25.61 11.12 -5.83
C PHE A 65 -24.40 11.58 -5.04
N SER A 66 -24.11 12.90 -5.02
CA SER A 66 -23.05 13.45 -4.18
C SER A 66 -23.38 13.24 -2.70
N VAL A 67 -24.59 13.52 -2.24
CA VAL A 67 -25.00 13.30 -0.84
C VAL A 67 -24.91 11.82 -0.47
N LEU A 68 -25.35 10.93 -1.35
CA LEU A 68 -25.28 9.49 -1.12
C LEU A 68 -23.85 8.97 -0.96
N LEU A 69 -22.90 9.52 -1.75
CA LEU A 69 -21.55 8.99 -1.86
C LEU A 69 -20.47 9.91 -1.25
N VAL A 70 -20.85 11.02 -0.61
CA VAL A 70 -19.91 11.97 0.03
C VAL A 70 -19.12 11.30 1.15
N GLU A 71 -19.75 10.39 1.91
CA GLU A 71 -19.08 9.65 2.98
C GLU A 71 -17.99 8.72 2.42
N GLN A 72 -18.24 8.17 1.23
CA GLN A 72 -17.29 7.36 0.46
C GLN A 72 -16.22 8.22 -0.23
N GLY A 73 -16.42 9.54 -0.28
CA GLY A 73 -15.47 10.53 -0.81
C GLY A 73 -15.68 10.87 -2.28
N TYR A 74 -16.87 10.62 -2.83
CA TYR A 74 -17.21 10.91 -4.21
C TYR A 74 -18.15 12.10 -4.33
N THR A 75 -17.89 12.97 -5.31
CA THR A 75 -18.74 14.13 -5.61
C THR A 75 -19.06 14.15 -7.10
N PHE A 76 -20.33 14.32 -7.45
CA PHE A 76 -20.86 14.31 -8.81
C PHE A 76 -21.12 15.75 -9.28
N SER A 77 -20.76 16.05 -10.52
CA SER A 77 -21.05 17.34 -11.17
C SER A 77 -21.46 17.15 -12.62
N VAL A 78 -22.36 18.01 -13.10
CA VAL A 78 -22.81 18.04 -14.51
C VAL A 78 -21.77 18.72 -15.39
N GLU A 79 -21.23 19.82 -14.91
CA GLU A 79 -20.12 20.51 -15.56
C GLU A 79 -18.79 19.89 -15.13
N LYS A 80 -17.83 19.88 -16.06
CA LYS A 80 -16.45 19.53 -15.74
C LYS A 80 -15.93 20.52 -14.69
N PRO A 81 -15.49 20.07 -13.51
CA PRO A 81 -15.01 20.97 -12.46
C PRO A 81 -13.93 21.91 -13.02
N ARG A 82 -14.13 23.22 -12.89
CA ARG A 82 -13.13 24.24 -13.29
C ARG A 82 -11.93 24.33 -12.33
N GLY A 83 -11.85 23.43 -11.34
CA GLY A 83 -10.75 23.38 -10.37
C GLY A 83 -10.18 21.97 -10.24
N LYS A 84 -8.88 21.83 -10.50
CA LYS A 84 -7.96 20.80 -9.98
C LYS A 84 -8.31 19.31 -10.17
N SER A 85 -9.19 18.91 -11.08
CA SER A 85 -9.22 17.51 -11.53
C SER A 85 -7.91 17.17 -12.27
N GLY A 86 -7.00 16.49 -11.59
CA GLY A 86 -5.75 15.98 -12.16
C GLY A 86 -4.60 16.99 -12.35
N ALA A 87 -4.70 18.21 -11.82
CA ALA A 87 -3.56 19.13 -11.80
C ALA A 87 -2.53 18.67 -10.75
N ARG A 88 -1.66 17.76 -11.18
CA ARG A 88 -0.40 17.37 -10.56
C ARG A 88 0.20 18.55 -9.78
N ASN A 89 0.20 18.49 -8.45
CA ASN A 89 1.01 19.41 -7.66
C ASN A 89 2.49 19.03 -7.85
N LEU A 90 3.08 19.45 -8.98
CA LEU A 90 4.53 19.43 -9.21
C LEU A 90 5.25 20.26 -8.13
N SER A 91 4.54 21.20 -7.51
CA SER A 91 4.98 21.94 -6.33
C SER A 91 5.41 21.02 -5.18
N ASP A 92 4.74 19.89 -4.96
CA ASP A 92 5.12 18.96 -3.89
C ASP A 92 6.47 18.29 -4.19
N PHE A 93 6.83 18.08 -5.47
CA PHE A 93 8.13 17.51 -5.86
C PHE A 93 9.29 18.44 -5.50
N LYS A 94 9.07 19.76 -5.46
CA LYS A 94 10.08 20.72 -5.02
C LYS A 94 10.51 20.49 -3.57
N VAL A 95 9.62 19.94 -2.74
CA VAL A 95 9.91 19.60 -1.34
C VAL A 95 10.29 18.13 -1.19
N ALA A 96 9.61 17.23 -1.91
CA ALA A 96 9.83 15.80 -1.79
C ALA A 96 11.20 15.34 -2.28
N ILE A 97 11.70 15.91 -3.40
CA ILE A 97 12.99 15.54 -3.99
C ILE A 97 14.16 15.87 -3.05
N PRO A 98 14.30 17.10 -2.49
CA PRO A 98 15.36 17.40 -1.54
C PRO A 98 15.35 16.48 -0.31
N ILE A 99 14.17 16.16 0.24
CA ILE A 99 14.05 15.25 1.38
C ILE A 99 14.54 13.85 1.00
N ALA A 100 14.12 13.33 -0.17
CA ALA A 100 14.56 12.02 -0.65
C ALA A 100 16.06 11.98 -0.93
N ILE A 101 16.65 13.03 -1.51
CA ILE A 101 18.10 13.16 -1.72
C ILE A 101 18.84 13.20 -0.38
N GLY A 102 18.37 14.00 0.58
CA GLY A 102 18.95 14.07 1.93
C GLY A 102 18.93 12.70 2.62
N PHE A 103 17.82 11.97 2.51
CA PHE A 103 17.71 10.60 2.99
C PHE A 103 18.70 9.66 2.29
N ALA A 104 18.81 9.73 0.96
CA ALA A 104 19.74 8.91 0.18
C ALA A 104 21.20 9.15 0.59
N LEU A 105 21.59 10.42 0.76
CA LEU A 105 22.93 10.80 1.22
C LEU A 105 23.21 10.29 2.62
N LEU A 106 22.25 10.44 3.55
CA LEU A 106 22.35 9.90 4.89
C LEU A 106 22.50 8.37 4.87
N PHE A 107 21.71 7.67 4.05
CA PHE A 107 21.78 6.23 3.89
C PHE A 107 23.16 5.78 3.39
N VAL A 108 23.68 6.42 2.34
CA VAL A 108 25.02 6.15 1.80
C VAL A 108 26.11 6.42 2.86
N LEU A 109 25.98 7.50 3.63
CA LEU A 109 26.90 7.86 4.70
C LEU A 109 26.92 6.79 5.80
N LEU A 110 25.74 6.36 6.26
CA LEU A 110 25.61 5.31 7.28
C LEU A 110 26.18 3.96 6.81
N GLN A 111 26.01 3.62 5.53
CA GLN A 111 26.63 2.43 4.95
C GLN A 111 28.17 2.55 4.89
N LYS A 112 28.70 3.72 4.51
CA LYS A 112 30.16 3.94 4.47
C LYS A 112 30.82 3.93 5.85
N ILE A 113 30.13 4.40 6.90
CA ILE A 113 30.64 4.40 8.27
C ILE A 113 30.64 2.96 8.87
N GLY A 114 30.03 1.99 8.18
CA GLY A 114 30.02 0.60 8.64
C GLY A 114 29.13 0.37 9.87
N ILE A 115 28.24 1.31 10.22
CA ILE A 115 27.26 1.12 11.30
C ILE A 115 26.34 -0.06 10.99
N VAL A 116 26.14 -0.37 9.70
CA VAL A 116 25.39 -1.56 9.27
C VAL A 116 26.18 -2.85 9.52
N ASN A 117 27.51 -2.81 9.47
CA ASN A 117 28.39 -3.95 9.75
C ASN A 117 28.53 -4.25 11.25
N LEU A 118 28.08 -3.35 12.15
CA LEU A 118 27.89 -3.66 13.58
C LEU A 118 26.76 -4.67 13.82
N VAL A 119 25.93 -4.92 12.81
CA VAL A 119 24.92 -5.98 12.78
C VAL A 119 25.53 -7.22 12.10
N ASP A 120 26.64 -7.71 12.65
CA ASP A 120 27.30 -8.89 12.11
C ASP A 120 26.39 -10.12 12.32
N ALA A 121 26.04 -10.79 11.21
CA ALA A 121 24.97 -11.78 11.13
C ALA A 121 25.32 -13.12 11.78
N SER A 122 26.51 -13.27 12.35
CA SER A 122 27.00 -14.54 12.86
C SER A 122 26.32 -14.97 14.17
N LYS A 123 25.89 -14.04 15.04
CA LYS A 123 25.08 -14.32 16.25
C LYS A 123 24.23 -13.12 16.70
N MET A 124 23.09 -12.85 16.03
CA MET A 124 22.16 -11.84 16.51
C MET A 124 21.33 -12.36 17.69
N THR A 125 21.34 -11.63 18.81
CA THR A 125 20.42 -11.90 19.91
C THR A 125 19.02 -11.40 19.57
N TYR A 126 17.98 -11.96 20.21
CA TYR A 126 16.60 -11.45 20.06
C TYR A 126 16.47 -9.96 20.43
N GLY A 127 17.28 -9.47 21.39
CA GLY A 127 17.35 -8.05 21.73
C GLY A 127 17.88 -7.19 20.59
N THR A 128 18.95 -7.64 19.92
CA THR A 128 19.47 -6.97 18.72
C THR A 128 18.41 -6.92 17.62
N VAL A 129 17.72 -8.04 17.38
CA VAL A 129 16.64 -8.13 16.37
C VAL A 129 15.46 -7.23 16.69
N PHE A 130 15.11 -7.08 17.97
CA PHE A 130 14.09 -6.13 18.43
C PHE A 130 14.50 -4.68 18.17
N VAL A 131 15.74 -4.29 18.47
CA VAL A 131 16.27 -2.94 18.19
C VAL A 131 16.29 -2.68 16.68
N ILE A 132 16.69 -3.66 15.87
CA ILE A 132 16.61 -3.59 14.40
C ILE A 132 15.15 -3.35 13.98
N GLY A 133 14.18 -4.00 14.62
CA GLY A 133 12.75 -3.75 14.41
C GLY A 133 12.35 -2.29 14.67
N ILE A 134 12.82 -1.69 15.76
CA ILE A 134 12.59 -0.27 16.05
C ILE A 134 13.17 0.61 14.94
N ILE A 135 14.45 0.40 14.59
CA ILE A 135 15.13 1.16 13.55
C ILE A 135 14.42 1.01 12.20
N ALA A 136 14.02 -0.21 11.85
CA ALA A 136 13.28 -0.50 10.62
C ALA A 136 11.96 0.27 10.56
N SER A 137 11.24 0.37 11.69
CA SER A 137 9.98 1.10 11.79
C SER A 137 10.10 2.61 11.71
N LEU A 138 11.31 3.17 11.90
CA LEU A 138 11.65 4.59 11.72
C LEU A 138 12.30 4.88 10.36
N SER A 139 12.53 3.85 9.56
CA SER A 139 13.20 3.93 8.26
C SER A 139 12.19 3.77 7.13
N THR A 140 12.59 3.12 6.05
CA THR A 140 11.81 3.04 4.81
C THR A 140 10.66 2.05 4.86
N CYS A 141 10.70 1.09 5.80
CA CYS A 141 9.54 0.28 6.11
C CYS A 141 8.38 1.15 6.64
N MET A 142 8.66 2.31 7.27
CA MET A 142 7.64 3.27 7.70
C MET A 142 6.86 3.85 6.52
N ALA A 143 7.54 4.14 5.41
CA ALA A 143 6.90 4.72 4.23
C ALA A 143 5.86 3.76 3.62
N VAL A 144 6.20 2.46 3.53
CA VAL A 144 5.32 1.44 2.94
C VAL A 144 4.28 0.95 3.95
N VAL A 145 4.73 0.42 5.09
CA VAL A 145 3.84 -0.17 6.11
C VAL A 145 3.05 0.92 6.82
N GLY A 146 3.68 2.05 7.15
CA GLY A 146 2.98 3.21 7.72
C GLY A 146 1.99 3.82 6.74
N GLY A 147 2.32 3.97 5.46
CA GLY A 147 1.36 4.43 4.44
C GLY A 147 0.14 3.51 4.30
N LEU A 148 0.36 2.20 4.32
CA LEU A 148 -0.71 1.18 4.30
C LEU A 148 -1.60 1.25 5.55
N VAL A 149 -0.98 1.35 6.73
CA VAL A 149 -1.65 1.51 8.01
C VAL A 149 -2.47 2.80 8.05
N LEU A 150 -1.91 3.92 7.60
CA LEU A 150 -2.61 5.21 7.55
C LEU A 150 -3.82 5.15 6.61
N SER A 151 -3.66 4.57 5.42
CA SER A 151 -4.75 4.39 4.46
C SER A 151 -5.86 3.52 5.04
N MET A 152 -5.52 2.41 5.68
CA MET A 152 -6.48 1.52 6.34
C MET A 152 -7.19 2.24 7.49
N SER A 153 -6.44 2.94 8.33
CA SER A 153 -6.98 3.71 9.46
C SER A 153 -7.99 4.76 8.99
N ALA A 154 -7.69 5.45 7.89
CA ALA A 154 -8.58 6.45 7.30
C ALA A 154 -9.88 5.82 6.76
N THR A 155 -9.81 4.63 6.16
CA THR A 155 -10.98 3.90 5.67
C THR A 155 -11.88 3.44 6.82
N PHE A 156 -11.35 2.72 7.80
CA PHE A 156 -12.17 2.14 8.87
C PHE A 156 -12.63 3.16 9.92
N ALA A 157 -11.93 4.28 10.10
CA ALA A 157 -12.41 5.36 10.96
C ALA A 157 -13.72 5.99 10.47
N LYS A 158 -14.04 5.89 9.17
CA LYS A 158 -15.32 6.32 8.61
C LYS A 158 -16.47 5.37 8.98
N GLU A 159 -16.17 4.08 9.15
CA GLU A 159 -17.14 3.04 9.56
C GLU A 159 -17.41 3.03 11.08
N GLY A 160 -16.81 3.95 11.84
CA GLY A 160 -17.01 4.09 13.28
C GLY A 160 -16.12 3.19 14.15
N ASP A 161 -15.47 2.17 13.58
CA ASP A 161 -14.58 1.26 14.30
C ASP A 161 -13.10 1.63 14.10
N ARG A 162 -12.51 2.19 15.14
CA ARG A 162 -11.14 2.76 15.10
C ARG A 162 -10.08 1.87 15.71
N VAL A 163 -10.48 0.98 16.62
CA VAL A 163 -9.54 0.22 17.46
C VAL A 163 -9.41 -1.21 16.95
N ARG A 164 -10.53 -1.85 16.61
CA ARG A 164 -10.54 -3.25 16.16
C ARG A 164 -9.70 -3.46 14.88
N PRO A 165 -9.74 -2.59 13.85
CA PRO A 165 -8.91 -2.78 12.66
C PRO A 165 -7.41 -2.73 12.97
N GLN A 166 -6.99 -1.83 13.85
CA GLN A 166 -5.58 -1.69 14.23
C GLN A 166 -5.09 -2.91 15.01
N LEU A 167 -5.91 -3.39 15.95
CA LEU A 167 -5.61 -4.60 16.69
C LEU A 167 -5.50 -5.81 15.77
N LEU A 168 -6.47 -6.00 14.87
CA LEU A 168 -6.45 -7.10 13.91
C LEU A 168 -5.22 -7.03 12.99
N PHE A 169 -4.87 -5.84 12.50
CA PHE A 169 -3.65 -5.65 11.71
C PHE A 169 -2.37 -6.06 12.48
N HIS A 170 -2.19 -5.57 13.70
CA HIS A 170 -1.00 -5.87 14.47
C HIS A 170 -0.95 -7.33 14.92
N ILE A 171 -2.08 -7.93 15.30
CA ILE A 171 -2.17 -9.36 15.63
C ILE A 171 -1.81 -10.20 14.41
N GLY A 172 -2.41 -9.91 13.26
CA GLY A 172 -2.14 -10.63 12.02
C GLY A 172 -0.66 -10.59 11.64
N ARG A 173 -0.05 -9.41 11.82
CA ARG A 173 1.38 -9.21 11.58
C ARG A 173 2.27 -9.95 12.57
N ILE A 174 2.01 -9.87 13.87
CA ILE A 174 2.84 -10.54 14.89
C ILE A 174 2.78 -12.06 14.72
N VAL A 175 1.56 -12.60 14.54
CA VAL A 175 1.33 -14.04 14.37
C VAL A 175 1.93 -14.53 13.06
N SER A 176 1.73 -13.82 11.94
CA SER A 176 2.29 -14.24 10.66
C SER A 176 3.81 -14.20 10.65
N PHE A 177 4.43 -13.20 11.29
CA PHE A 177 5.89 -13.11 11.37
C PHE A 177 6.47 -14.29 12.17
N PHE A 178 5.84 -14.68 13.28
CA PHE A 178 6.25 -15.87 14.01
C PHE A 178 6.09 -17.16 13.17
N ILE A 179 4.92 -17.39 12.59
CA ILE A 179 4.63 -18.63 11.84
C ILE A 179 5.49 -18.71 10.58
N LEU A 180 5.46 -17.67 9.73
CA LEU A 180 6.20 -17.65 8.47
C LEU A 180 7.70 -17.56 8.70
N GLY A 181 8.15 -16.85 9.74
CA GLY A 181 9.54 -16.86 10.19
C GLY A 181 9.98 -18.26 10.61
N GLY A 182 9.14 -18.99 11.34
CA GLY A 182 9.41 -20.37 11.69
C GLY A 182 9.45 -21.30 10.47
N VAL A 183 8.54 -21.13 9.52
CA VAL A 183 8.56 -21.88 8.26
C VAL A 183 9.88 -21.63 7.51
N ILE A 184 10.30 -20.37 7.36
CA ILE A 184 11.58 -20.03 6.72
C ILE A 184 12.75 -20.64 7.50
N GLY A 185 12.79 -20.51 8.83
CA GLY A 185 13.86 -21.07 9.64
C GLY A 185 13.94 -22.60 9.53
N ALA A 186 12.80 -23.29 9.50
CA ALA A 186 12.72 -24.73 9.29
C ALA A 186 13.21 -25.12 7.88
N VAL A 187 12.79 -24.41 6.84
CA VAL A 187 13.23 -24.64 5.46
C VAL A 187 14.74 -24.45 5.33
N GLY A 188 15.31 -23.48 6.05
CA GLY A 188 16.75 -23.22 6.05
C GLY A 188 17.63 -24.38 6.53
N SER A 189 17.07 -25.32 7.31
CA SER A 189 17.76 -26.56 7.69
C SER A 189 17.92 -27.56 6.54
N ALA A 190 17.07 -27.46 5.51
CA ALA A 190 17.02 -28.38 4.38
C ALA A 190 17.39 -27.73 3.04
N PHE A 191 17.50 -26.40 2.99
CA PHE A 191 17.65 -25.64 1.75
C PHE A 191 18.69 -24.51 1.89
N THR A 192 19.73 -24.58 1.07
CA THR A 192 20.58 -23.43 0.78
C THR A 192 20.05 -22.74 -0.47
N LEU A 193 19.72 -21.44 -0.38
CA LEU A 193 19.34 -20.64 -1.56
C LEU A 193 20.49 -20.65 -2.57
N SER A 194 20.23 -21.12 -3.79
CA SER A 194 21.18 -20.97 -4.88
C SER A 194 21.33 -19.50 -5.25
N THR A 195 22.49 -19.12 -5.79
CA THR A 195 22.75 -17.75 -6.28
C THR A 195 21.67 -17.29 -7.25
N PHE A 196 21.20 -18.19 -8.12
CA PHE A 196 20.12 -17.92 -9.07
C PHE A 196 18.77 -17.68 -8.38
N ALA A 197 18.43 -18.47 -7.36
CA ALA A 197 17.18 -18.28 -6.62
C ALA A 197 17.18 -16.95 -5.83
N SER A 198 18.31 -16.58 -5.21
CA SER A 198 18.48 -15.28 -4.55
C SER A 198 18.36 -14.12 -5.55
N PHE A 199 18.95 -14.26 -6.74
CA PHE A 199 18.81 -13.27 -7.81
C PHE A 199 17.37 -13.12 -8.29
N ALA A 200 16.69 -14.23 -8.62
CA ALA A 200 15.32 -14.21 -9.12
C ALA A 200 14.37 -13.59 -8.09
N LEU A 201 14.53 -13.95 -6.81
CA LEU A 201 13.74 -13.38 -5.72
C LEU A 201 14.01 -11.89 -5.55
N GLY A 202 15.28 -11.47 -5.53
CA GLY A 202 15.68 -10.06 -5.46
C GLY A 202 15.15 -9.23 -6.63
N LEU A 203 15.15 -9.80 -7.85
CA LEU A 203 14.60 -9.16 -9.05
C LEU A 203 13.08 -8.96 -8.94
N ILE A 204 12.33 -9.99 -8.54
CA ILE A 204 10.87 -9.91 -8.34
C ILE A 204 10.55 -8.83 -7.32
N ILE A 205 11.27 -8.85 -6.19
CA ILE A 205 11.14 -7.88 -5.10
C ILE A 205 11.40 -6.45 -5.61
N ALA A 206 12.48 -6.23 -6.35
CA ALA A 206 12.83 -4.92 -6.90
C ALA A 206 11.73 -4.40 -7.85
N ILE A 207 11.17 -5.27 -8.70
CA ILE A 207 10.07 -4.91 -9.61
C ILE A 207 8.82 -4.50 -8.81
N VAL A 208 8.44 -5.28 -7.80
CA VAL A 208 7.27 -4.97 -6.95
C VAL A 208 7.49 -3.65 -6.20
N MET A 209 8.67 -3.42 -5.61
CA MET A 209 9.00 -2.13 -4.97
C MET A 209 8.92 -0.97 -5.95
N LEU A 210 9.45 -1.14 -7.15
CA LEU A 210 9.44 -0.11 -8.19
C LEU A 210 8.00 0.25 -8.56
N LEU A 211 7.14 -0.75 -8.77
CA LEU A 211 5.72 -0.53 -9.06
C LEU A 211 4.98 0.17 -7.91
N LEU A 212 5.23 -0.22 -6.66
CA LEU A 212 4.65 0.42 -5.48
C LEU A 212 5.12 1.88 -5.37
N GLY A 213 6.41 2.13 -5.48
CA GLY A 213 6.99 3.48 -5.41
C GLY A 213 6.46 4.41 -6.51
N LEU A 214 6.36 3.90 -7.75
CA LEU A 214 5.76 4.64 -8.86
C LEU A 214 4.27 4.94 -8.64
N ASN A 215 3.54 4.02 -8.00
CA ASN A 215 2.13 4.24 -7.65
C ASN A 215 1.99 5.36 -6.61
N LEU A 216 2.83 5.36 -5.58
CA LEU A 216 2.87 6.40 -4.54
C LEU A 216 3.17 7.79 -5.09
N LEU A 217 3.89 7.88 -6.22
CA LEU A 217 4.16 9.17 -6.86
C LEU A 217 2.92 9.78 -7.54
N ASP A 218 1.96 8.95 -7.96
CA ASP A 218 0.75 9.34 -8.72
C ASP A 218 1.04 10.26 -9.94
N VAL A 219 2.25 10.18 -10.52
CA VAL A 219 2.70 11.04 -11.64
C VAL A 219 2.32 10.47 -13.01
N PHE A 220 2.31 9.14 -13.14
CA PHE A 220 2.13 8.47 -14.42
C PHE A 220 0.81 7.69 -14.44
N GLN A 221 -0.21 8.23 -15.10
CA GLN A 221 -1.47 7.51 -15.32
C GLN A 221 -1.27 6.20 -16.13
N PHE A 222 -0.17 6.10 -16.89
CA PHE A 222 0.20 4.89 -17.62
C PHE A 222 0.51 3.70 -16.68
N THR A 223 1.06 3.93 -15.49
CA THR A 223 1.35 2.86 -14.51
C THR A 223 0.06 2.25 -13.95
N LYS A 224 -1.04 3.01 -13.86
CA LYS A 224 -2.37 2.48 -13.49
C LYS A 224 -2.92 1.46 -14.50
N ARG A 225 -2.40 1.44 -15.73
CA ARG A 225 -2.74 0.45 -16.77
C ARG A 225 -2.03 -0.90 -16.55
N PHE A 226 -0.83 -0.88 -15.98
CA PHE A 226 -0.02 -2.07 -15.65
C PHE A 226 -0.26 -2.59 -14.23
N GLN A 227 -1.00 -1.85 -13.41
CA GLN A 227 -1.43 -2.35 -12.12
C GLN A 227 -2.26 -3.62 -12.37
N PRO A 228 -1.90 -4.78 -11.78
CA PRO A 228 -2.71 -5.99 -11.89
C PRO A 228 -4.08 -5.69 -11.29
N ALA A 229 -5.01 -5.32 -12.17
CA ALA A 229 -6.37 -5.06 -11.81
C ALA A 229 -7.00 -6.41 -11.54
N MET A 230 -7.62 -6.55 -10.38
CA MET A 230 -8.37 -7.75 -10.04
C MET A 230 -9.40 -7.97 -11.17
N PRO A 231 -9.38 -9.13 -11.87
CA PRO A 231 -10.32 -9.40 -12.96
C PRO A 231 -11.76 -9.13 -12.50
N LYS A 232 -12.59 -8.52 -13.36
CA LYS A 232 -13.96 -8.10 -12.99
C LYS A 232 -14.80 -9.23 -12.36
N PHE A 233 -14.53 -10.48 -12.73
CA PHE A 233 -15.18 -11.66 -12.14
C PHE A 233 -14.77 -11.91 -10.69
N ILE A 234 -13.47 -11.75 -10.37
CA ILE A 234 -12.95 -11.85 -9.00
C ILE A 234 -13.38 -10.64 -8.18
N SER A 235 -13.41 -9.44 -8.77
CA SER A 235 -13.85 -8.24 -8.04
C SER A 235 -15.35 -8.26 -7.73
N LYS A 236 -16.23 -8.75 -8.63
CA LYS A 236 -17.66 -8.92 -8.32
C LYS A 236 -17.89 -9.91 -7.18
N HIS A 237 -17.13 -11.00 -7.14
CA HIS A 237 -17.20 -11.96 -6.03
C HIS A 237 -16.63 -11.39 -4.74
N ALA A 238 -15.51 -10.67 -4.81
CA ALA A 238 -14.91 -9.98 -3.66
C ALA A 238 -15.81 -8.84 -3.11
N LEU A 239 -16.54 -8.14 -3.98
CA LEU A 239 -17.49 -7.08 -3.61
C LEU A 239 -18.79 -7.66 -3.00
N GLY A 240 -19.27 -8.81 -3.47
CA GLY A 240 -20.36 -9.56 -2.82
C GLY A 240 -19.97 -10.13 -1.45
N VAL A 241 -18.70 -10.53 -1.29
CA VAL A 241 -18.10 -10.98 -0.01
C VAL A 241 -17.66 -9.79 0.87
N SER A 242 -17.60 -8.57 0.33
CA SER A 242 -17.13 -7.35 1.02
C SER A 242 -17.93 -7.02 2.28
N LYS A 243 -19.25 -7.28 2.27
CA LYS A 243 -20.09 -7.11 3.48
C LYS A 243 -19.69 -8.04 4.64
N TRP A 244 -19.00 -9.14 4.38
CA TRP A 244 -18.44 -10.06 5.39
C TRP A 244 -16.91 -9.89 5.61
N ASN A 245 -16.18 -9.38 4.60
CA ASN A 245 -14.72 -9.28 4.62
C ASN A 245 -14.15 -7.98 5.19
N ASN A 246 -14.96 -6.92 5.40
CA ASN A 246 -14.48 -5.68 6.03
C ASN A 246 -13.88 -5.93 7.42
N ALA A 247 -14.42 -6.86 8.20
CA ALA A 247 -13.92 -7.13 9.55
C ALA A 247 -12.52 -7.79 9.56
N LEU A 248 -12.20 -8.68 8.61
CA LEU A 248 -10.94 -9.44 8.59
C LEU A 248 -9.88 -8.85 7.65
N THR A 249 -10.26 -7.89 6.80
CA THR A 249 -9.32 -7.19 5.90
C THR A 249 -8.09 -6.66 6.63
N PRO A 250 -8.20 -6.00 7.81
CA PRO A 250 -7.03 -5.53 8.55
C PRO A 250 -6.08 -6.66 8.97
N LEU A 251 -6.62 -7.80 9.39
CA LEU A 251 -5.85 -9.00 9.75
C LEU A 251 -5.05 -9.52 8.54
N LEU A 252 -5.71 -9.66 7.39
CA LEU A 252 -5.09 -10.12 6.14
C LEU A 252 -3.99 -9.16 5.67
N VAL A 253 -4.24 -7.85 5.76
CA VAL A 253 -3.25 -6.82 5.45
C VAL A 253 -2.04 -6.96 6.37
N GLY A 254 -2.23 -7.21 7.67
CA GLY A 254 -1.17 -7.53 8.62
C GLY A 254 -0.34 -8.74 8.18
N ILE A 255 -0.99 -9.83 7.75
CA ILE A 255 -0.31 -11.04 7.26
C ILE A 255 0.55 -10.73 6.03
N VAL A 256 -0.02 -10.03 5.05
CA VAL A 256 0.66 -9.68 3.79
C VAL A 256 1.90 -8.81 4.01
N THR A 257 1.99 -8.06 5.12
CA THR A 257 3.18 -7.25 5.42
C THR A 257 4.47 -8.05 5.56
N PHE A 258 4.39 -9.36 5.84
CA PHE A 258 5.57 -10.22 5.84
C PHE A 258 6.21 -10.32 4.44
N PHE A 259 5.38 -10.32 3.40
CA PHE A 259 5.84 -10.42 2.01
C PHE A 259 6.13 -9.05 1.40
N LEU A 260 5.92 -7.97 2.15
CA LEU A 260 6.21 -6.64 1.63
C LEU A 260 7.72 -6.48 1.47
N PRO A 261 8.16 -5.95 0.33
CA PRO A 261 9.57 -5.81 0.07
C PRO A 261 10.15 -4.61 0.84
N CYS A 262 10.55 -4.83 2.09
CA CYS A 262 11.36 -3.90 2.86
C CYS A 262 12.74 -4.48 3.16
N GLY A 263 13.81 -3.71 2.94
CA GLY A 263 15.20 -4.16 3.13
C GLY A 263 15.44 -4.80 4.50
N PHE A 264 15.01 -4.18 5.59
CA PHE A 264 15.16 -4.75 6.94
C PHE A 264 14.41 -6.07 7.12
N THR A 265 13.18 -6.17 6.61
CA THR A 265 12.40 -7.42 6.70
C THR A 265 13.05 -8.54 5.88
N GLN A 266 13.56 -8.22 4.69
CA GLN A 266 14.30 -9.18 3.85
C GLN A 266 15.61 -9.64 4.50
N SER A 267 16.40 -8.72 5.04
CA SER A 267 17.63 -9.07 5.77
C SER A 267 17.33 -10.00 6.94
N MET A 268 16.27 -9.72 7.70
CA MET A 268 15.84 -10.62 8.78
C MET A 268 15.32 -11.96 8.24
N GLN A 269 14.65 -12.01 7.09
CA GLN A 269 14.15 -13.25 6.48
C GLN A 269 15.30 -14.13 6.02
N ILE A 270 16.32 -13.54 5.42
CA ILE A 270 17.56 -14.23 5.03
C ILE A 270 18.32 -14.70 6.27
N TYR A 271 18.47 -13.85 7.30
CA TYR A 271 19.06 -14.27 8.56
C TYR A 271 18.27 -15.41 9.21
N THR A 272 16.94 -15.33 9.21
CA THR A 272 16.05 -16.37 9.72
C THR A 272 16.24 -17.69 8.99
N LEU A 273 16.43 -17.67 7.67
CA LEU A 273 16.78 -18.86 6.90
C LEU A 273 18.08 -19.51 7.41
N SER A 274 19.09 -18.71 7.81
CA SER A 274 20.33 -19.25 8.37
C SER A 274 20.20 -19.85 9.78
N THR A 275 19.07 -19.66 10.48
CA THR A 275 18.88 -20.16 11.85
C THR A 275 18.57 -21.67 11.94
N GLY A 276 18.17 -22.30 10.84
CA GLY A 276 17.99 -23.75 10.74
C GLY A 276 16.93 -24.39 11.64
N GLY A 277 15.99 -23.62 12.22
CA GLY A 277 14.95 -24.16 13.08
C GLY A 277 13.66 -23.34 13.09
N PHE A 278 12.52 -24.03 13.30
CA PHE A 278 11.21 -23.37 13.34
C PHE A 278 11.10 -22.38 14.50
N PHE A 279 11.44 -22.80 15.71
CA PHE A 279 11.30 -21.94 16.89
C PHE A 279 12.31 -20.80 16.88
N THR A 280 13.56 -21.07 16.49
CA THR A 280 14.61 -20.05 16.39
C THR A 280 14.26 -19.00 15.34
N GLY A 281 13.81 -19.42 14.15
CA GLY A 281 13.36 -18.51 13.11
C GLY A 281 12.09 -17.74 13.47
N GLY A 282 11.11 -18.42 14.07
CA GLY A 282 9.86 -17.80 14.51
C GLY A 282 10.07 -16.76 15.59
N LEU A 283 10.88 -17.06 16.62
CA LEU A 283 11.21 -16.11 17.69
C LEU A 283 12.03 -14.92 17.19
N THR A 284 12.91 -15.14 16.21
CA THR A 284 13.66 -14.07 15.54
C THR A 284 12.69 -13.09 14.88
N MET A 285 11.78 -13.58 14.05
CA MET A 285 10.80 -12.73 13.37
C MET A 285 9.76 -12.12 14.30
N LEU A 286 9.38 -12.83 15.37
CA LEU A 286 8.53 -12.30 16.42
C LEU A 286 9.20 -11.10 17.10
N SER A 287 10.47 -11.24 17.49
CA SER A 287 11.24 -10.16 18.12
C SER A 287 11.34 -8.93 17.20
N PHE A 288 11.56 -9.15 15.90
CA PHE A 288 11.55 -8.08 14.91
C PHE A 288 10.18 -7.40 14.81
N ALA A 289 9.10 -8.18 14.70
CA ALA A 289 7.73 -7.65 14.62
C ALA A 289 7.36 -6.85 15.87
N LEU A 290 7.72 -7.34 17.06
CA LEU A 290 7.54 -6.62 18.33
C LEU A 290 8.37 -5.34 18.38
N GLY A 291 9.60 -5.34 17.86
CA GLY A 291 10.43 -4.13 17.77
C GLY A 291 9.80 -3.04 16.92
N THR A 292 9.12 -3.43 15.83
CA THR A 292 8.42 -2.45 14.96
C THR A 292 7.08 -1.97 15.53
N LEU A 293 6.53 -2.66 16.54
CA LEU A 293 5.19 -2.43 17.06
C LEU A 293 5.02 -1.03 17.70
N PRO A 294 5.92 -0.52 18.56
CA PRO A 294 5.71 0.77 19.23
C PRO A 294 5.51 1.92 18.26
N VAL A 295 6.35 2.01 17.22
CA VAL A 295 6.29 3.09 16.23
C VAL A 295 5.07 2.93 15.33
N LEU A 296 4.80 1.72 14.85
CA LEU A 296 3.64 1.50 13.97
C LEU A 296 2.32 1.64 14.71
N ALA A 297 2.23 1.22 15.97
CA ALA A 297 1.07 1.46 16.82
C ALA A 297 0.88 2.96 17.06
N LEU A 298 1.94 3.71 17.37
CA LEU A 298 1.86 5.16 17.47
C LEU A 298 1.30 5.78 16.19
N ILE A 299 1.75 5.36 15.01
CA ILE A 299 1.25 5.86 13.72
C ILE A 299 -0.22 5.45 13.50
N SER A 300 -0.57 4.17 13.70
CA SER A 300 -1.93 3.63 13.63
C SER A 300 -2.93 4.41 14.46
N PHE A 301 -2.56 4.69 15.72
CA PHE A 301 -3.43 5.34 16.69
C PHE A 301 -3.29 6.87 16.73
N SER A 302 -2.28 7.47 16.08
CA SER A 302 -2.14 8.94 15.94
C SER A 302 -2.71 9.48 14.63
N SER A 303 -2.91 8.63 13.63
CA SER A 303 -3.51 8.97 12.33
C SER A 303 -4.87 9.66 12.43
N PHE A 304 -5.54 9.59 13.58
CA PHE A 304 -6.82 10.24 13.83
C PHE A 304 -6.76 11.77 13.74
N SER A 305 -5.56 12.39 13.80
CA SER A 305 -5.40 13.84 13.66
C SER A 305 -4.89 14.31 12.29
N ILE A 306 -4.54 13.39 11.37
CA ILE A 306 -4.04 13.72 10.02
C ILE A 306 -5.19 13.63 9.00
N LYS A 307 -6.40 14.00 9.41
CA LYS A 307 -7.49 14.24 8.48
C LYS A 307 -7.22 15.61 7.83
N ASN A 308 -6.91 15.61 6.54
CA ASN A 308 -6.89 16.82 5.69
C ASN A 308 -5.65 17.76 5.80
N SER A 309 -4.46 17.24 6.13
CA SER A 309 -3.25 18.05 6.03
C SER A 309 -2.87 18.28 4.55
N SER A 310 -2.71 19.55 4.16
CA SER A 310 -2.17 19.98 2.85
C SER A 310 -0.82 19.34 2.49
N LYS A 311 -0.16 18.62 3.41
CA LYS A 311 1.13 17.97 3.21
C LYS A 311 1.06 16.48 2.87
N SER A 312 -0.12 15.88 2.80
CA SER A 312 -0.26 14.46 2.43
C SER A 312 0.36 14.13 1.07
N GLY A 313 0.25 15.03 0.09
CA GLY A 313 0.87 14.87 -1.23
C GLY A 313 2.40 14.84 -1.19
N ILE A 314 3.01 15.65 -0.32
CA ILE A 314 4.47 15.65 -0.10
C ILE A 314 4.90 14.33 0.52
N PHE A 315 4.19 13.86 1.55
CA PHE A 315 4.50 12.59 2.22
C PHE A 315 4.51 11.40 1.24
N PHE A 316 3.44 11.21 0.46
CA PHE A 316 3.36 10.10 -0.49
C PHE A 316 4.41 10.19 -1.59
N LYS A 317 4.72 11.40 -2.10
CA LYS A 317 5.80 11.59 -3.10
C LYS A 317 7.18 11.31 -2.53
N THR A 318 7.47 11.78 -1.31
CA THR A 318 8.74 11.46 -0.62
C THR A 318 8.87 9.97 -0.38
N ALA A 319 7.82 9.33 0.16
CA ALA A 319 7.75 7.89 0.35
C ALA A 319 7.97 7.12 -0.96
N GLY A 320 7.29 7.52 -2.05
CA GLY A 320 7.45 6.92 -3.37
C GLY A 320 8.87 7.01 -3.92
N LEU A 321 9.51 8.19 -3.82
CA LEU A 321 10.90 8.40 -4.26
C LEU A 321 11.88 7.52 -3.48
N ILE A 322 11.70 7.45 -2.16
CA ILE A 322 12.53 6.61 -1.28
C ILE A 322 12.34 5.13 -1.63
N VAL A 323 11.10 4.67 -1.83
CA VAL A 323 10.82 3.27 -2.22
C VAL A 323 11.46 2.93 -3.57
N ILE A 324 11.41 3.84 -4.55
CA ILE A 324 12.08 3.67 -5.85
C ILE A 324 13.60 3.58 -5.66
N MET A 325 14.19 4.43 -4.81
CA MET A 325 15.60 4.36 -4.48
C MET A 325 15.98 2.98 -3.93
N PHE A 326 15.19 2.40 -3.01
CA PHE A 326 15.42 1.05 -2.50
C PHE A 326 15.18 -0.05 -3.54
N ALA A 327 14.20 0.14 -4.45
CA ALA A 327 13.96 -0.78 -5.55
C ALA A 327 15.20 -0.88 -6.45
N ILE A 328 15.76 0.26 -6.83
CA ILE A 328 16.99 0.37 -7.62
C ILE A 328 18.17 -0.23 -6.85
N PHE A 329 18.31 0.12 -5.56
CA PHE A 329 19.37 -0.43 -4.72
C PHE A 329 19.30 -1.97 -4.63
N ASN A 330 18.11 -2.54 -4.44
CA ASN A 330 17.91 -3.99 -4.38
C ASN A 330 18.21 -4.66 -5.72
N LEU A 331 17.77 -4.05 -6.83
CA LEU A 331 18.08 -4.52 -8.18
C LEU A 331 19.60 -4.58 -8.38
N LEU A 332 20.32 -3.51 -8.01
CA LEU A 332 21.77 -3.46 -8.15
C LEU A 332 22.49 -4.50 -7.28
N ASN A 333 22.04 -4.71 -6.03
CA ASN A 333 22.58 -5.79 -5.20
C ASN A 333 22.31 -7.18 -5.79
N SER A 334 21.12 -7.40 -6.34
CA SER A 334 20.78 -8.66 -7.01
C SER A 334 21.68 -8.92 -8.22
N LEU A 335 21.97 -7.89 -9.02
CA LEU A 335 22.92 -7.96 -10.14
C LEU A 335 24.36 -8.23 -9.67
N ALA A 336 24.75 -7.70 -8.51
CA ALA A 336 26.06 -7.96 -7.92
C ALA A 336 26.19 -9.42 -7.44
N VAL A 337 25.12 -10.01 -6.91
CA VAL A 337 25.10 -11.42 -6.46
C VAL A 337 25.44 -12.41 -7.59
N ILE A 338 25.10 -12.09 -8.85
CA ILE A 338 25.43 -12.91 -10.03
C ILE A 338 26.75 -12.50 -10.71
N GLY A 339 27.50 -11.55 -10.16
CA GLY A 339 28.78 -11.09 -10.68
C GLY A 339 28.69 -10.18 -11.91
N PHE A 340 27.50 -9.67 -12.26
CA PHE A 340 27.34 -8.78 -13.42
C PHE A 340 27.85 -7.36 -13.14
N LEU A 341 27.80 -6.92 -11.88
CA LEU A 341 28.31 -5.63 -11.41
C LEU A 341 29.16 -5.83 -10.14
N PRO A 342 30.18 -5.00 -9.90
CA PRO A 342 30.83 -4.95 -8.60
C PRO A 342 29.84 -4.49 -7.53
N PRO A 343 29.93 -5.00 -6.28
CA PRO A 343 29.07 -4.55 -5.19
C PRO A 343 29.29 -3.06 -4.96
N ILE A 344 28.18 -2.30 -4.86
CA ILE A 344 28.20 -0.84 -4.72
C ILE A 344 28.78 -0.42 -3.36
N PHE A 345 28.57 -1.27 -2.36
CA PHE A 345 29.15 -1.15 -1.03
C PHE A 345 29.97 -2.42 -0.78
N ASN A 346 31.24 -2.24 -0.43
CA ASN A 346 32.07 -3.33 0.09
C ASN A 346 31.55 -3.62 1.50
N PHE A 347 30.79 -4.70 1.66
CA PHE A 347 30.42 -5.22 2.98
C PHE A 347 31.57 -6.06 3.54
#